data_AF-A6G8A4-F1
#
_entry.id   AF-A6G8A4-F1
#
_cell.length_a   1.000
_cell.length_b   1.000
_cell.length_c   1.000
_cell.angle_alpha   90.00
_cell.angle_beta   90.00
_cell.angle_gamma   90.00
#
_symmetry.space_group_name_H-M   'P 1'
#
loop_
_entity.id
_entity.type
_entity.pdbx_description
1 polymer ?
#
loop_
_entity_poly.entity_id
_entity_poly.type
_entity_poly.pdbx_seq_one_letter_code
_entity_poly.pdbx_strand_id
1 'polypeptide(L)'
;MPRWTNTRAAILVSASCGLSLLAGSAQAAPPELAPKPSGIVNGTDVGECGYAAVGSYGHTEGEERVACSLTLIAPDVVLTAAHCLDATGTPPEVRFGETFLDAPRSVPVDFCMAHPGWDGDWGDIGFCVLAEPVLDIPIIPMAAGCELEDAVPGAEIEVVGFGVSSAVYDPNLPPEFPYDTEGAGIKRKTPQTLEALVMPSSQIWMLGDPQLNNSSCFGDSGGPVVLHLEDGQARVLGVGQMIHPDNPNFDEPCGYGIIYQAAWPHLSWLESMSGRDLTPCWTGGTWDPGPGCGGFALNPELEVGTWGEGCVGGGSISPAGPTCEADPGGTTTTTTEGGETTTTTEGGETTTTEGGDTTTTGGGTTTGGGTTTTTGDDEVGGDESAGTGSDPGQWVPDSSGCGCAAGEPDSDRPGRAWSGLGLLLVLGAAATRRQGRSLRAS
;
A
#
# COMPACT_ATOMS: atom_id res chain seq x y z
N MET A 1 94.55 33.09 -49.28
CA MET A 1 94.31 33.96 -48.09
C MET A 1 93.92 33.08 -46.93
N PRO A 2 94.76 32.96 -45.89
CA PRO A 2 94.54 32.04 -44.76
C PRO A 2 93.73 32.75 -43.67
N ARG A 3 92.76 32.06 -43.05
CA ARG A 3 92.12 32.55 -41.82
C ARG A 3 92.74 31.89 -40.61
N TRP A 4 93.09 32.79 -39.69
CA TRP A 4 93.91 32.64 -38.52
C TRP A 4 93.16 32.00 -37.34
N THR A 5 93.94 31.19 -36.60
CA THR A 5 94.04 31.06 -35.13
C THR A 5 92.77 30.82 -34.30
N ASN A 6 92.70 29.61 -33.74
CA ASN A 6 91.94 29.31 -32.52
C ASN A 6 92.81 29.58 -31.28
N THR A 7 92.39 30.53 -30.45
CA THR A 7 92.78 30.60 -29.03
C THR A 7 91.52 30.42 -28.19
N ARG A 8 91.54 29.42 -27.32
CA ARG A 8 90.45 29.08 -26.39
C ARG A 8 90.38 30.12 -25.26
N ALA A 9 89.17 30.55 -24.91
CA ALA A 9 88.85 31.10 -23.59
C ALA A 9 87.44 30.66 -23.19
N ALA A 10 87.34 30.02 -22.04
CA ALA A 10 86.12 29.44 -21.48
C ALA A 10 85.21 30.52 -20.89
N ILE A 11 83.90 30.39 -21.10
CA ILE A 11 82.88 31.08 -20.31
C ILE A 11 81.78 30.06 -19.95
N LEU A 12 81.49 30.01 -18.65
CA LEU A 12 80.50 29.21 -17.96
C LEU A 12 79.10 29.38 -18.56
N VAL A 13 78.38 28.27 -18.79
CA VAL A 13 76.93 28.27 -19.01
C VAL A 13 76.28 27.45 -17.91
N SER A 14 75.46 28.14 -17.13
CA SER A 14 74.51 27.65 -16.14
C SER A 14 73.51 26.67 -16.77
N ALA A 15 73.48 25.44 -16.27
CA ALA A 15 72.47 24.44 -16.63
C ALA A 15 71.22 24.66 -15.77
N SER A 16 70.23 25.37 -16.33
CA SER A 16 68.88 25.44 -15.77
C SER A 16 68.15 24.13 -16.07
N CYS A 17 67.91 23.32 -15.04
CA CYS A 17 67.11 22.09 -15.13
C CYS A 17 65.63 22.48 -15.22
N GLY A 18 65.06 22.49 -16.42
CA GLY A 18 63.64 22.71 -16.64
C GLY A 18 62.83 21.50 -16.18
N LEU A 19 62.21 21.62 -15.00
CA LEU A 19 61.24 20.66 -14.50
C LEU A 19 59.90 20.88 -15.24
N SER A 20 59.65 20.10 -16.28
CA SER A 20 58.36 20.09 -16.97
C SER A 20 57.30 19.41 -16.08
N LEU A 21 56.52 20.21 -15.39
CA LEU A 21 55.26 19.79 -14.75
C LEU A 21 54.26 19.42 -15.86
N LEU A 22 54.11 18.13 -16.12
CA LEU A 22 52.96 17.58 -16.83
C LEU A 22 51.76 17.68 -15.87
N ALA A 23 50.94 18.72 -16.04
CA ALA A 23 49.63 18.80 -15.43
C ALA A 23 48.75 17.71 -16.06
N GLY A 24 48.71 16.53 -15.43
CA GLY A 24 47.70 15.53 -15.72
C GLY A 24 46.35 16.09 -15.30
N SER A 25 45.53 16.45 -16.27
CA SER A 25 44.12 16.75 -16.05
C SER A 25 43.46 15.46 -15.59
N ALA A 26 43.29 15.30 -14.27
CA ALA A 26 42.34 14.35 -13.73
C ALA A 26 40.95 14.82 -14.18
N GLN A 27 40.46 14.25 -15.27
CA GLN A 27 39.08 14.43 -15.68
C GLN A 27 38.24 13.77 -14.59
N ALA A 28 37.60 14.58 -13.74
CA ALA A 28 36.56 14.07 -12.86
C ALA A 28 35.55 13.33 -13.75
N ALA A 29 35.22 12.10 -13.37
CA ALA A 29 34.12 11.39 -13.98
C ALA A 29 32.89 12.32 -13.93
N PRO A 30 32.10 12.42 -15.01
CA PRO A 30 30.83 13.13 -14.93
C PRO A 30 30.06 12.55 -13.74
N PRO A 31 29.32 13.37 -12.97
CA PRO A 31 28.43 12.84 -11.95
C PRO A 31 27.57 11.77 -12.62
N GLU A 32 27.57 10.56 -12.05
CA GLU A 32 26.61 9.53 -12.42
C GLU A 32 25.24 10.23 -12.37
N LEU A 33 24.59 10.36 -13.52
CA LEU A 33 23.24 10.89 -13.56
C LEU A 33 22.44 10.00 -12.61
N ALA A 34 21.83 10.60 -11.58
CA ALA A 34 20.87 9.88 -10.77
C ALA A 34 19.92 9.14 -11.74
N PRO A 35 19.65 7.84 -11.51
CA PRO A 35 18.77 7.09 -12.40
C PRO A 35 17.49 7.90 -12.59
N LYS A 36 17.05 8.05 -13.84
CA LYS A 36 15.80 8.75 -14.15
C LYS A 36 14.69 8.14 -13.29
N PRO A 37 13.81 8.94 -12.66
CA PRO A 37 12.73 8.39 -11.87
C PRO A 37 11.85 7.54 -12.78
N SER A 38 11.74 6.28 -12.42
CA SER A 38 10.89 5.27 -13.05
C SER A 38 9.81 4.92 -12.02
N GLY A 39 8.52 4.81 -12.41
CA GLY A 39 7.25 4.59 -11.63
C GLY A 39 7.06 5.28 -10.27
N ILE A 40 5.98 5.03 -9.49
CA ILE A 40 5.61 5.67 -8.20
C ILE A 40 6.56 6.81 -7.81
N VAL A 41 6.12 8.06 -7.83
CA VAL A 41 7.00 9.23 -7.70
C VAL A 41 7.97 9.05 -6.53
N ASN A 42 9.28 9.09 -6.84
CA ASN A 42 10.37 8.90 -5.87
C ASN A 42 10.26 7.63 -5.00
N GLY A 43 9.60 6.59 -5.51
CA GLY A 43 9.55 5.25 -4.96
C GLY A 43 10.77 4.40 -5.36
N THR A 44 10.79 3.19 -4.84
CA THR A 44 11.85 2.20 -5.12
C THR A 44 11.30 1.06 -5.97
N ASP A 45 12.10 0.63 -6.96
CA ASP A 45 11.82 -0.58 -7.74
C ASP A 45 11.70 -1.77 -6.79
N VAL A 46 10.64 -2.56 -6.99
CA VAL A 46 10.46 -3.82 -6.27
C VAL A 46 11.11 -4.93 -7.09
N GLY A 47 12.11 -5.58 -6.51
CA GLY A 47 12.80 -6.72 -7.11
C GLY A 47 11.99 -8.02 -7.08
N GLU A 48 12.61 -9.08 -7.57
CA GLU A 48 11.95 -10.38 -7.76
C GLU A 48 11.25 -10.86 -6.48
N CYS A 49 9.99 -11.28 -6.61
CA CYS A 49 9.15 -11.79 -5.53
C CYS A 49 8.76 -10.79 -4.43
N GLY A 50 9.30 -9.57 -4.47
CA GLY A 50 8.82 -8.48 -3.62
C GLY A 50 7.35 -8.17 -3.95
N TYR A 51 6.53 -8.15 -2.91
CA TYR A 51 5.08 -7.94 -2.97
C TYR A 51 4.43 -8.80 -4.05
N ALA A 52 4.70 -10.11 -4.06
CA ALA A 52 4.24 -11.03 -5.10
C ALA A 52 2.71 -11.01 -5.32
N ALA A 53 1.92 -10.77 -4.26
CA ALA A 53 0.46 -10.64 -4.32
C ALA A 53 -0.01 -9.35 -5.04
N VAL A 54 0.86 -8.36 -5.23
CA VAL A 54 0.53 -7.12 -5.94
C VAL A 54 0.76 -7.32 -7.42
N GLY A 55 -0.30 -7.14 -8.18
CA GLY A 55 -0.34 -7.38 -9.62
C GLY A 55 -0.86 -6.18 -10.38
N SER A 56 -1.07 -6.38 -11.68
CA SER A 56 -1.60 -5.37 -12.57
C SER A 56 -2.49 -5.97 -13.65
N TYR A 57 -3.30 -5.11 -14.24
CA TYR A 57 -4.11 -5.43 -15.40
C TYR A 57 -4.38 -4.15 -16.19
N GLY A 58 -4.85 -4.33 -17.42
CA GLY A 58 -5.07 -3.22 -18.31
C GLY A 58 -5.09 -3.66 -19.76
N HIS A 59 -5.26 -2.69 -20.64
CA HIS A 59 -5.23 -2.92 -22.08
C HIS A 59 -4.25 -1.97 -22.75
N THR A 60 -3.72 -2.40 -23.88
CA THR A 60 -2.92 -1.55 -24.76
C THR A 60 -3.57 -1.53 -26.12
N GLU A 61 -4.13 -0.38 -26.52
CA GLU A 61 -4.70 -0.17 -27.85
C GLU A 61 -3.86 0.87 -28.62
N GLY A 62 -2.94 0.39 -29.45
CA GLY A 62 -2.02 1.26 -30.18
C GLY A 62 -1.02 1.94 -29.25
N GLU A 63 -1.07 3.27 -29.20
CA GLU A 63 -0.29 4.09 -28.26
C GLU A 63 -1.00 4.27 -26.91
N GLU A 64 -2.23 3.76 -26.81
CA GLU A 64 -3.05 3.91 -25.63
C GLU A 64 -2.77 2.84 -24.57
N ARG A 65 -2.55 3.23 -23.31
CA ARG A 65 -2.31 2.29 -22.21
C ARG A 65 -3.11 2.60 -20.97
N VAL A 66 -4.26 1.96 -20.77
CA VAL A 66 -4.90 1.97 -19.45
C VAL A 66 -4.30 0.84 -18.64
N ALA A 67 -3.61 1.18 -17.55
CA ALA A 67 -3.05 0.23 -16.60
C ALA A 67 -3.57 0.55 -15.20
N CYS A 68 -3.94 -0.49 -14.47
CA CYS A 68 -4.28 -0.41 -13.07
C CYS A 68 -3.53 -1.50 -12.30
N SER A 69 -3.37 -1.26 -11.01
CA SER A 69 -2.79 -2.19 -10.06
C SER A 69 -3.90 -2.95 -9.32
N LEU A 70 -3.55 -4.06 -8.68
CA LEU A 70 -4.48 -4.88 -7.89
C LEU A 70 -3.72 -5.67 -6.82
N THR A 71 -4.45 -6.30 -5.91
CA THR A 71 -3.85 -7.18 -4.89
C THR A 71 -4.61 -8.48 -4.75
N LEU A 72 -3.90 -9.60 -4.71
CA LEU A 72 -4.44 -10.92 -4.36
C LEU A 72 -4.71 -10.99 -2.85
N ILE A 73 -5.99 -10.90 -2.47
CA ILE A 73 -6.46 -10.84 -1.08
C ILE A 73 -7.03 -12.17 -0.57
N ALA A 74 -7.37 -13.07 -1.49
CA ALA A 74 -7.72 -14.47 -1.24
C ALA A 74 -7.21 -15.32 -2.41
N PRO A 75 -7.16 -16.67 -2.32
CA PRO A 75 -6.58 -17.51 -3.37
C PRO A 75 -7.10 -17.23 -4.78
N ASP A 76 -8.36 -16.82 -4.93
CA ASP A 76 -8.98 -16.51 -6.21
C ASP A 76 -9.67 -15.16 -6.22
N VAL A 77 -9.35 -14.25 -5.30
CA VAL A 77 -9.94 -12.89 -5.27
C VAL A 77 -8.84 -11.85 -5.29
N VAL A 78 -8.94 -10.96 -6.28
CA VAL A 78 -8.13 -9.75 -6.36
C VAL A 78 -8.98 -8.52 -6.07
N LEU A 79 -8.44 -7.59 -5.28
CA LEU A 79 -9.04 -6.29 -4.99
C LEU A 79 -8.45 -5.23 -5.93
N THR A 80 -9.31 -4.31 -6.38
CA THR A 80 -8.96 -3.20 -7.28
C THR A 80 -9.92 -2.01 -7.08
N ALA A 81 -9.77 -0.94 -7.87
CA ALA A 81 -10.66 0.22 -7.88
C ALA A 81 -11.84 0.04 -8.85
N ALA A 82 -12.98 0.66 -8.53
CA ALA A 82 -14.16 0.62 -9.39
C ALA A 82 -13.93 1.39 -10.69
N HIS A 83 -13.30 2.57 -10.61
CA HIS A 83 -13.02 3.40 -11.80
C HIS A 83 -12.13 2.67 -12.82
N CYS A 84 -11.24 1.79 -12.35
CA CYS A 84 -10.43 0.96 -13.23
C CYS A 84 -11.28 -0.06 -13.99
N LEU A 85 -12.26 -0.68 -13.33
CA LEU A 85 -13.19 -1.61 -13.98
C LEU A 85 -14.16 -0.89 -14.93
N ASP A 86 -14.56 0.35 -14.61
CA ASP A 86 -15.36 1.18 -15.51
C ASP A 86 -14.57 1.57 -16.77
N ALA A 87 -13.29 1.91 -16.62
CA ALA A 87 -12.42 2.30 -17.72
C ALA A 87 -12.00 1.12 -18.61
N THR A 88 -11.80 -0.07 -18.03
CA THR A 88 -11.23 -1.24 -18.75
C THR A 88 -12.22 -2.35 -19.04
N GLY A 89 -13.39 -2.36 -18.39
CA GLY A 89 -14.27 -3.52 -18.32
C GLY A 89 -13.68 -4.65 -17.47
N THR A 90 -14.21 -5.86 -17.66
CA THR A 90 -13.60 -7.07 -17.08
C THR A 90 -12.37 -7.44 -17.89
N PRO A 91 -11.15 -7.38 -17.32
CA PRO A 91 -9.96 -7.85 -18.01
C PRO A 91 -10.04 -9.36 -18.24
N PRO A 92 -9.49 -9.88 -19.36
CA PRO A 92 -9.46 -11.33 -19.60
C PRO A 92 -8.50 -12.06 -18.65
N GLU A 93 -7.49 -11.35 -18.15
CA GLU A 93 -6.45 -11.87 -17.27
C GLU A 93 -5.88 -10.76 -16.38
N VAL A 94 -5.35 -11.15 -15.23
CA VAL A 94 -4.54 -10.32 -14.34
C VAL A 94 -3.12 -10.86 -14.28
N ARG A 95 -2.14 -10.01 -13.99
CA ARG A 95 -0.73 -10.35 -14.06
C ARG A 95 -0.02 -10.12 -12.73
N PHE A 96 0.83 -11.07 -12.34
CA PHE A 96 1.68 -10.97 -11.15
C PHE A 96 3.15 -11.06 -11.59
N GLY A 97 3.94 -10.08 -11.18
CA GLY A 97 5.31 -9.88 -11.66
C GLY A 97 5.90 -8.55 -11.23
N GLU A 98 7.14 -8.29 -11.64
CA GLU A 98 7.83 -7.02 -11.41
C GLU A 98 7.51 -6.00 -12.52
N THR A 99 7.05 -6.47 -13.68
CA THR A 99 6.67 -5.60 -14.80
C THR A 99 5.30 -5.94 -15.36
N PHE A 100 4.62 -4.92 -15.86
CA PHE A 100 3.27 -5.01 -16.44
C PHE A 100 3.24 -5.84 -17.74
N LEU A 101 4.26 -5.68 -18.59
CA LEU A 101 4.30 -6.28 -19.93
C LEU A 101 4.93 -7.68 -19.96
N ASP A 102 5.84 -7.97 -19.03
CA ASP A 102 6.58 -9.23 -18.98
C ASP A 102 6.44 -9.82 -17.57
N ALA A 103 5.20 -10.10 -17.21
CA ALA A 103 4.87 -10.73 -15.94
C ALA A 103 5.07 -12.25 -16.06
N PRO A 104 5.79 -12.90 -15.12
CA PRO A 104 6.01 -14.34 -15.11
C PRO A 104 4.71 -15.12 -14.88
N ARG A 105 3.66 -14.48 -14.34
CA ARG A 105 2.36 -15.09 -14.12
C ARG A 105 1.24 -14.24 -14.73
N SER A 106 0.38 -14.91 -15.47
CA SER A 106 -0.91 -14.39 -15.92
C SER A 106 -2.02 -15.36 -15.51
N VAL A 107 -3.09 -14.83 -14.93
CA VAL A 107 -4.20 -15.63 -14.39
C VAL A 107 -5.51 -15.17 -15.03
N PRO A 108 -6.27 -16.07 -15.67
CA PRO A 108 -7.55 -15.70 -16.27
C PRO A 108 -8.56 -15.25 -15.21
N VAL A 109 -9.42 -14.32 -15.61
CA VAL A 109 -10.51 -13.80 -14.76
C VAL A 109 -11.82 -14.48 -15.13
N ASP A 110 -12.61 -14.87 -14.12
CA ASP A 110 -13.98 -15.37 -14.31
C ASP A 110 -14.95 -14.19 -14.44
N PHE A 111 -14.99 -13.33 -13.41
CA PHE A 111 -15.77 -12.10 -13.45
C PHE A 111 -15.15 -11.01 -12.57
N CYS A 112 -15.52 -9.77 -12.84
CA CYS A 112 -15.26 -8.63 -11.96
C CYS A 112 -16.56 -7.92 -11.60
N MET A 113 -16.53 -7.20 -10.48
CA MET A 113 -17.62 -6.35 -10.05
C MET A 113 -17.08 -5.08 -9.40
N ALA A 114 -17.48 -3.94 -9.96
CA ALA A 114 -17.37 -2.64 -9.29
C ALA A 114 -18.47 -2.51 -8.23
N HIS A 115 -18.18 -1.78 -7.15
CA HIS A 115 -19.17 -1.51 -6.13
C HIS A 115 -20.42 -0.84 -6.75
N PRO A 116 -21.64 -1.33 -6.49
CA PRO A 116 -22.84 -0.86 -7.18
C PRO A 116 -23.22 0.59 -6.84
N GLY A 117 -22.69 1.13 -5.74
CA GLY A 117 -22.84 2.54 -5.41
C GLY A 117 -21.70 3.44 -5.87
N TRP A 118 -20.75 2.92 -6.66
CA TRP A 118 -19.73 3.74 -7.31
C TRP A 118 -20.38 4.82 -8.17
N ASP A 119 -20.05 6.09 -7.88
CA ASP A 119 -20.64 7.26 -8.54
C ASP A 119 -19.61 8.29 -9.05
N GLY A 120 -18.32 7.98 -8.93
CA GLY A 120 -17.23 8.90 -9.21
C GLY A 120 -16.50 9.40 -7.96
N ASP A 121 -17.18 9.41 -6.79
CA ASP A 121 -16.64 9.91 -5.54
C ASP A 121 -16.66 8.85 -4.42
N TRP A 122 -17.78 8.16 -4.22
CA TRP A 122 -17.96 7.15 -3.17
C TRP A 122 -17.92 5.74 -3.72
N GLY A 123 -17.32 4.81 -2.98
CA GLY A 123 -17.35 3.39 -3.32
C GLY A 123 -16.43 3.06 -4.49
N ASP A 124 -15.26 3.70 -4.57
CA ASP A 124 -14.25 3.40 -5.59
C ASP A 124 -13.50 2.10 -5.29
N ILE A 125 -14.23 0.99 -5.22
CA ILE A 125 -13.71 -0.33 -4.90
C ILE A 125 -14.36 -1.37 -5.80
N GLY A 126 -13.56 -2.31 -6.24
CA GLY A 126 -13.96 -3.41 -7.08
C GLY A 126 -13.18 -4.66 -6.72
N PHE A 127 -13.66 -5.80 -7.18
CA PHE A 127 -12.92 -7.04 -7.10
C PHE A 127 -13.08 -7.84 -8.39
N CYS A 128 -12.17 -8.79 -8.58
CA CYS A 128 -12.33 -9.84 -9.57
C CYS A 128 -12.15 -11.21 -8.92
N VAL A 129 -12.99 -12.16 -9.34
CA VAL A 129 -12.78 -13.58 -9.06
C VAL A 129 -11.99 -14.18 -10.21
N LEU A 130 -10.88 -14.85 -9.87
CA LEU A 130 -10.01 -15.52 -10.82
C LEU A 130 -10.62 -16.85 -11.24
N ALA A 131 -10.42 -17.25 -12.49
CA ALA A 131 -10.94 -18.51 -13.02
C ALA A 131 -10.28 -19.74 -12.35
N GLU A 132 -9.06 -19.58 -11.83
CA GLU A 132 -8.34 -20.60 -11.10
C GLU A 132 -7.67 -19.98 -9.86
N PRO A 133 -7.64 -20.69 -8.72
CA PRO A 133 -6.99 -20.20 -7.52
C PRO A 133 -5.47 -20.17 -7.69
N VAL A 134 -4.88 -19.10 -7.21
CA VAL A 134 -3.46 -18.86 -7.06
C VAL A 134 -3.02 -19.37 -5.68
N LEU A 135 -2.31 -20.50 -5.65
CA LEU A 135 -1.93 -21.21 -4.42
C LEU A 135 -0.42 -21.26 -4.19
N ASP A 136 0.34 -20.76 -5.15
CA ASP A 136 1.79 -20.85 -5.26
C ASP A 136 2.45 -19.47 -5.13
N ILE A 137 1.78 -18.48 -4.54
CA ILE A 137 2.37 -17.28 -3.91
C ILE A 137 1.53 -16.95 -2.68
N PRO A 138 2.10 -16.30 -1.65
CA PRO A 138 1.31 -15.85 -0.52
C PRO A 138 0.34 -14.71 -0.92
N ILE A 139 -0.81 -14.66 -0.26
CA ILE A 139 -1.80 -13.57 -0.38
C ILE A 139 -1.51 -12.46 0.64
N ILE A 140 -2.03 -11.25 0.40
CA ILE A 140 -2.07 -10.19 1.42
C ILE A 140 -3.55 -9.97 1.76
N PRO A 141 -4.07 -10.54 2.85
CA PRO A 141 -5.48 -10.43 3.19
C PRO A 141 -5.84 -9.00 3.59
N MET A 142 -7.15 -8.69 3.61
CA MET A 142 -7.64 -7.42 4.13
C MET A 142 -7.44 -7.33 5.65
N ALA A 143 -7.17 -6.13 6.15
CA ALA A 143 -7.16 -5.88 7.60
C ALA A 143 -8.56 -6.06 8.19
N ALA A 144 -8.64 -6.68 9.37
CA ALA A 144 -9.89 -6.86 10.09
C ALA A 144 -9.68 -6.95 11.61
N GLY A 145 -10.78 -6.87 12.37
CA GLY A 145 -10.74 -6.93 13.83
C GLY A 145 -9.82 -5.87 14.43
N CYS A 146 -8.97 -6.27 15.38
CA CYS A 146 -8.04 -5.35 16.02
C CYS A 146 -6.90 -4.87 15.10
N GLU A 147 -6.67 -5.50 13.93
CA GLU A 147 -5.59 -5.07 13.02
C GLU A 147 -5.86 -3.67 12.46
N LEU A 148 -7.14 -3.25 12.45
CA LEU A 148 -7.55 -1.91 12.07
C LEU A 148 -7.16 -0.85 13.12
N GLU A 149 -6.84 -1.25 14.35
CA GLU A 149 -6.39 -0.33 15.40
C GLU A 149 -4.98 0.22 15.15
N ASP A 150 -4.20 -0.44 14.31
CA ASP A 150 -2.87 0.03 13.88
C ASP A 150 -2.95 1.08 12.76
N ALA A 151 -4.10 1.22 12.11
CA ALA A 151 -4.34 2.20 11.05
C ALA A 151 -4.68 3.60 11.63
N VAL A 152 -3.74 4.19 12.36
CA VAL A 152 -3.91 5.50 13.01
C VAL A 152 -3.23 6.64 12.25
N PRO A 153 -3.72 7.89 12.37
CA PRO A 153 -3.00 9.06 11.87
C PRO A 153 -1.55 9.11 12.34
N GLY A 154 -0.63 9.31 11.41
CA GLY A 154 0.81 9.28 11.62
C GLY A 154 1.46 7.91 11.35
N ALA A 155 0.68 6.85 11.15
CA ALA A 155 1.23 5.55 10.75
C ALA A 155 1.91 5.66 9.38
N GLU A 156 3.08 5.04 9.25
CA GLU A 156 3.74 4.85 7.96
C GLU A 156 3.16 3.60 7.31
N ILE A 157 2.59 3.77 6.11
CA ILE A 157 1.93 2.71 5.35
C ILE A 157 2.63 2.61 4.01
N GLU A 158 2.94 1.39 3.59
CA GLU A 158 3.57 1.19 2.29
C GLU A 158 2.50 1.21 1.19
N VAL A 159 2.79 1.92 0.11
CA VAL A 159 2.01 1.89 -1.11
C VAL A 159 2.77 1.12 -2.17
N VAL A 160 2.09 0.24 -2.90
CA VAL A 160 2.71 -0.60 -3.94
C VAL A 160 1.89 -0.57 -5.23
N GLY A 161 2.53 -0.47 -6.38
CA GLY A 161 1.81 -0.34 -7.65
C GLY A 161 2.71 -0.24 -8.88
N PHE A 162 2.09 -0.11 -10.05
CA PHE A 162 2.74 -0.10 -11.37
C PHE A 162 2.57 1.24 -12.10
N GLY A 163 2.15 2.28 -11.40
CA GLY A 163 1.88 3.60 -11.92
C GLY A 163 3.12 4.36 -12.38
N VAL A 164 2.89 5.54 -12.94
CA VAL A 164 3.90 6.43 -13.53
C VAL A 164 4.79 7.07 -12.45
N SER A 165 6.04 7.41 -12.79
CA SER A 165 6.98 8.15 -11.91
C SER A 165 6.84 9.64 -11.98
N SER A 166 6.23 10.12 -13.05
CA SER A 166 6.05 11.52 -13.29
C SER A 166 4.75 11.72 -14.06
N ALA A 167 4.10 12.82 -13.74
CA ALA A 167 3.01 13.37 -14.52
C ALA A 167 3.22 14.88 -14.53
N VAL A 168 3.37 15.45 -15.71
CA VAL A 168 3.58 16.89 -15.89
C VAL A 168 2.48 17.43 -16.78
N TYR A 169 1.80 18.48 -16.34
CA TYR A 169 0.74 19.10 -17.10
C TYR A 169 1.25 19.61 -18.45
N ASP A 170 0.61 19.20 -19.54
CA ASP A 170 0.85 19.71 -20.89
C ASP A 170 -0.48 20.18 -21.51
N PRO A 171 -0.66 21.49 -21.74
CA PRO A 171 -1.88 22.03 -22.33
C PRO A 171 -2.10 21.61 -23.80
N ASN A 172 -1.13 20.94 -24.44
CA ASN A 172 -1.27 20.41 -25.80
C ASN A 172 -1.83 18.98 -25.84
N LEU A 173 -1.99 18.33 -24.69
CA LEU A 173 -2.59 17.00 -24.56
C LEU A 173 -4.12 17.08 -24.47
N PRO A 174 -4.84 15.96 -24.71
CA PRO A 174 -6.29 15.91 -24.59
C PRO A 174 -6.77 16.40 -23.21
N PRO A 175 -7.84 17.20 -23.14
CA PRO A 175 -8.31 17.77 -21.87
C PRO A 175 -8.83 16.72 -20.88
N GLU A 176 -9.14 15.51 -21.35
CA GLU A 176 -9.54 14.38 -20.52
C GLU A 176 -8.36 13.83 -19.69
N PHE A 177 -7.13 13.95 -20.20
CA PHE A 177 -5.90 13.58 -19.51
C PHE A 177 -4.72 14.46 -19.97
N PRO A 178 -4.60 15.69 -19.43
CA PRO A 178 -3.65 16.68 -19.92
C PRO A 178 -2.26 16.53 -19.28
N TYR A 179 -1.78 15.29 -19.13
CA TYR A 179 -0.52 14.98 -18.44
C TYR A 179 0.42 14.15 -19.31
N ASP A 180 1.64 14.64 -19.48
CA ASP A 180 2.76 13.87 -20.03
C ASP A 180 3.33 12.99 -18.92
N THR A 181 3.46 11.69 -19.17
CA THR A 181 3.77 10.70 -18.12
C THR A 181 4.93 9.78 -18.51
N GLU A 182 5.76 9.41 -17.53
CA GLU A 182 6.87 8.48 -17.74
C GLU A 182 6.90 7.36 -16.68
N GLY A 183 7.62 6.28 -16.99
CA GLY A 183 8.03 5.26 -16.01
C GLY A 183 6.95 4.27 -15.54
N ALA A 184 5.77 4.28 -16.14
CA ALA A 184 4.72 3.28 -15.87
C ALA A 184 5.17 1.84 -16.16
N GLY A 185 4.51 0.89 -15.49
CA GLY A 185 4.57 -0.54 -15.81
C GLY A 185 5.71 -1.31 -15.15
N ILE A 186 6.44 -0.71 -14.21
CA ILE A 186 7.38 -1.43 -13.33
C ILE A 186 6.86 -1.27 -11.90
N LYS A 187 6.80 -2.37 -11.15
CA LYS A 187 6.32 -2.41 -9.77
C LYS A 187 7.24 -1.58 -8.88
N ARG A 188 6.63 -0.70 -8.09
CA ARG A 188 7.33 0.12 -7.10
C ARG A 188 6.62 0.13 -5.79
N LYS A 189 7.38 0.55 -4.79
CA LYS A 189 6.88 0.82 -3.46
C LYS A 189 7.37 2.16 -2.94
N THR A 190 6.55 2.81 -2.13
CA THR A 190 6.97 3.99 -1.38
C THR A 190 6.19 4.10 -0.06
N PRO A 191 6.83 4.47 1.05
CA PRO A 191 6.11 4.74 2.29
C PRO A 191 5.34 6.06 2.18
N GLN A 192 4.12 6.09 2.69
CA GLN A 192 3.34 7.31 2.87
C GLN A 192 2.81 7.37 4.31
N THR A 193 2.52 8.58 4.79
CA THR A 193 1.95 8.77 6.13
C THR A 193 0.43 8.80 6.05
N LEU A 194 -0.24 8.02 6.88
CA LEU A 194 -1.69 8.12 7.07
C LEU A 194 -2.02 9.47 7.73
N GLU A 195 -2.71 10.35 7.02
CA GLU A 195 -3.14 11.64 7.55
C GLU A 195 -4.46 11.52 8.31
N ALA A 196 -5.46 10.89 7.68
CA ALA A 196 -6.78 10.77 8.26
C ALA A 196 -7.55 9.57 7.71
N LEU A 197 -8.45 9.04 8.55
CA LEU A 197 -9.52 8.15 8.12
C LEU A 197 -10.82 8.95 8.03
N VAL A 198 -11.32 9.14 6.81
CA VAL A 198 -12.57 9.88 6.55
C VAL A 198 -13.70 8.87 6.35
N MET A 199 -14.23 8.39 7.47
CA MET A 199 -15.22 7.31 7.50
C MET A 199 -16.52 7.57 6.73
N PRO A 200 -17.10 8.80 6.70
CA PRO A 200 -18.32 9.04 5.93
C PRO A 200 -18.19 8.75 4.43
N SER A 201 -17.00 8.96 3.85
CA SER A 201 -16.68 8.58 2.47
C SER A 201 -15.90 7.27 2.36
N SER A 202 -15.58 6.64 3.50
CA SER A 202 -14.74 5.44 3.57
C SER A 202 -13.39 5.65 2.89
N GLN A 203 -12.75 6.80 3.16
CA GLN A 203 -11.47 7.17 2.55
C GLN A 203 -10.32 7.13 3.55
N ILE A 204 -9.14 6.78 3.05
CA ILE A 204 -7.85 6.88 3.75
C ILE A 204 -7.06 7.97 3.05
N TRP A 205 -6.77 9.04 3.78
CA TRP A 205 -6.01 10.17 3.28
C TRP A 205 -4.54 9.92 3.60
N MET A 206 -3.71 9.90 2.56
CA MET A 206 -2.29 9.61 2.66
C MET A 206 -1.47 10.79 2.15
N LEU A 207 -0.42 11.14 2.88
CA LEU A 207 0.54 12.17 2.50
C LEU A 207 1.89 11.54 2.13
N GLY A 208 2.50 12.08 1.07
CA GLY A 208 3.92 11.86 0.80
C GLY A 208 4.79 12.59 1.82
N ASP A 209 6.02 12.13 1.99
CA ASP A 209 7.02 12.89 2.75
C ASP A 209 7.39 14.15 1.94
N PRO A 210 7.20 15.37 2.49
CA PRO A 210 7.52 16.60 1.77
C PRO A 210 8.99 16.74 1.33
N GLN A 211 9.91 16.03 1.98
CA GLN A 211 11.34 15.99 1.63
C GLN A 211 11.62 15.00 0.51
N LEU A 212 10.87 13.90 0.44
CA LEU A 212 11.01 12.88 -0.60
C LEU A 212 10.15 13.18 -1.81
N ASN A 213 9.09 13.99 -1.65
CA ASN A 213 8.06 14.24 -2.67
C ASN A 213 7.57 12.93 -3.30
N ASN A 214 7.16 11.98 -2.46
CA ASN A 214 6.86 10.62 -2.86
C ASN A 214 5.38 10.27 -2.69
N SER A 215 4.75 9.76 -3.75
CA SER A 215 3.39 9.25 -3.65
C SER A 215 3.08 8.31 -4.80
N SER A 216 2.01 7.53 -4.66
CA SER A 216 1.37 6.93 -5.83
C SER A 216 0.94 7.97 -6.85
N CYS A 217 0.69 7.52 -8.07
CA CYS A 217 0.32 8.34 -9.21
C CYS A 217 -0.58 7.53 -10.17
N PHE A 218 -0.87 8.10 -11.34
CA PHE A 218 -1.70 7.45 -12.35
C PHE A 218 -1.18 6.04 -12.68
N GLY A 219 -2.09 5.05 -12.65
CA GLY A 219 -1.80 3.64 -12.85
C GLY A 219 -1.51 2.82 -11.59
N ASP A 220 -1.28 3.47 -10.44
CA ASP A 220 -1.32 2.80 -9.14
C ASP A 220 -2.75 2.58 -8.64
N SER A 221 -3.74 3.20 -9.30
CA SER A 221 -5.16 2.99 -9.06
C SER A 221 -5.50 1.50 -8.92
N GLY A 222 -6.26 1.16 -7.89
CA GLY A 222 -6.59 -0.23 -7.53
C GLY A 222 -5.50 -0.98 -6.75
N GLY A 223 -4.27 -0.48 -6.73
CA GLY A 223 -3.17 -1.02 -5.92
C GLY A 223 -3.37 -0.78 -4.43
N PRO A 224 -2.71 -1.56 -3.55
CA PRO A 224 -2.97 -1.52 -2.12
C PRO A 224 -2.23 -0.39 -1.40
N VAL A 225 -2.87 0.08 -0.33
CA VAL A 225 -2.15 0.50 0.89
C VAL A 225 -1.91 -0.72 1.78
N VAL A 226 -0.65 -1.02 2.06
CA VAL A 226 -0.18 -2.18 2.81
C VAL A 226 0.25 -1.77 4.21
N LEU A 227 -0.52 -2.20 5.21
CA LEU A 227 -0.18 -2.12 6.62
C LEU A 227 0.72 -3.30 6.97
N HIS A 228 1.89 -3.03 7.55
CA HIS A 228 2.77 -4.04 8.12
C HIS A 228 2.50 -4.17 9.62
N LEU A 229 2.22 -5.39 10.07
CA LEU A 229 2.01 -5.72 11.48
C LEU A 229 3.35 -6.03 12.15
N GLU A 230 3.40 -5.97 13.48
CA GLU A 230 4.64 -6.17 14.26
C GLU A 230 5.30 -7.55 14.05
N ASP A 231 4.52 -8.57 13.74
CA ASP A 231 5.01 -9.92 13.46
C ASP A 231 5.55 -10.09 12.02
N GLY A 232 5.53 -9.02 11.23
CA GLY A 232 5.95 -8.98 9.83
C GLY A 232 4.86 -9.37 8.84
N GLN A 233 3.66 -9.76 9.28
CA GLN A 233 2.56 -9.97 8.34
C GLN A 233 2.09 -8.66 7.73
N ALA A 234 1.47 -8.74 6.55
CA ALA A 234 0.90 -7.59 5.88
C ALA A 234 -0.62 -7.68 5.73
N ARG A 235 -1.28 -6.52 5.70
CA ARG A 235 -2.71 -6.36 5.44
C ARG A 235 -3.00 -5.27 4.42
N VAL A 236 -4.02 -5.49 3.58
CA VAL A 236 -4.56 -4.44 2.71
C VAL A 236 -5.58 -3.60 3.50
N LEU A 237 -5.36 -2.29 3.58
CA LEU A 237 -6.33 -1.35 4.17
C LEU A 237 -7.33 -0.83 3.15
N GLY A 238 -6.95 -0.74 1.88
CA GLY A 238 -7.70 -0.03 0.85
C GLY A 238 -7.01 -0.05 -0.51
N VAL A 239 -7.66 0.57 -1.49
CA VAL A 239 -7.24 0.60 -2.90
C VAL A 239 -7.07 2.03 -3.42
N GLY A 240 -6.08 2.26 -4.29
CA GLY A 240 -5.78 3.58 -4.84
C GLY A 240 -6.96 4.16 -5.61
N GLN A 241 -7.42 5.36 -5.20
CA GLN A 241 -8.61 6.03 -5.74
C GLN A 241 -8.23 7.28 -6.56
N MET A 242 -7.68 8.32 -5.91
CA MET A 242 -7.47 9.62 -6.56
C MET A 242 -6.30 10.42 -5.99
N ILE A 243 -5.87 11.46 -6.71
CA ILE A 243 -4.92 12.46 -6.21
C ILE A 243 -5.50 13.18 -4.99
N HIS A 244 -4.65 13.47 -4.00
CA HIS A 244 -5.08 14.20 -2.81
C HIS A 244 -5.73 15.55 -3.19
N PRO A 245 -6.96 15.84 -2.72
CA PRO A 245 -7.70 17.04 -3.13
C PRO A 245 -7.01 18.34 -2.68
N ASP A 246 -6.26 18.29 -1.58
CA ASP A 246 -5.50 19.43 -1.05
C ASP A 246 -4.12 19.63 -1.73
N ASN A 247 -3.80 18.88 -2.78
CA ASN A 247 -2.54 19.07 -3.50
C ASN A 247 -2.48 20.50 -4.10
N PRO A 248 -1.52 21.34 -3.69
CA PRO A 248 -1.41 22.71 -4.18
C PRO A 248 -0.78 22.81 -5.58
N ASN A 249 -0.18 21.73 -6.11
CA ASN A 249 0.53 21.70 -7.37
C ASN A 249 -0.23 20.87 -8.41
N PHE A 250 -0.97 21.54 -9.29
CA PHE A 250 -1.69 20.89 -10.39
C PHE A 250 -0.82 20.63 -11.62
N ASP A 251 0.33 21.30 -11.72
CA ASP A 251 1.28 21.11 -12.82
C ASP A 251 2.04 19.78 -12.67
N GLU A 252 2.28 19.35 -11.43
CA GLU A 252 2.83 18.03 -11.09
C GLU A 252 1.95 17.40 -9.99
N PRO A 253 0.86 16.71 -10.38
CA PRO A 253 -0.17 16.26 -9.43
C PRO A 253 0.28 15.12 -8.52
N CYS A 254 1.45 14.54 -8.76
CA CYS A 254 1.98 13.41 -8.00
C CYS A 254 3.16 13.85 -7.13
N GLY A 255 3.33 13.20 -5.98
CA GLY A 255 4.35 13.48 -4.96
C GLY A 255 3.81 14.08 -3.67
N TYR A 256 2.62 14.70 -3.69
CA TYR A 256 2.01 15.32 -2.51
C TYR A 256 1.31 14.31 -1.59
N GLY A 257 0.48 13.44 -2.15
CA GLY A 257 -0.41 12.57 -1.39
C GLY A 257 -1.48 11.96 -2.29
N ILE A 258 -2.15 10.93 -1.80
CA ILE A 258 -3.17 10.16 -2.53
C ILE A 258 -4.30 9.80 -1.56
N ILE A 259 -5.52 9.69 -2.09
CA ILE A 259 -6.66 9.14 -1.38
C ILE A 259 -6.85 7.69 -1.80
N TYR A 260 -7.07 6.82 -0.82
CA TYR A 260 -7.45 5.42 -1.03
C TYR A 260 -8.87 5.19 -0.55
N GLN A 261 -9.60 4.31 -1.24
CA GLN A 261 -10.87 3.79 -0.75
C GLN A 261 -10.58 2.70 0.28
N ALA A 262 -11.00 2.91 1.53
CA ALA A 262 -10.93 1.92 2.60
C ALA A 262 -11.70 0.66 2.22
N ALA A 263 -11.12 -0.52 2.44
CA ALA A 263 -11.72 -1.79 2.03
C ALA A 263 -12.68 -2.36 3.08
N TRP A 264 -12.37 -2.25 4.37
CA TRP A 264 -13.15 -2.86 5.45
C TRP A 264 -14.64 -2.43 5.52
N PRO A 265 -15.04 -1.19 5.18
CA PRO A 265 -16.45 -0.81 5.20
C PRO A 265 -17.29 -1.54 4.13
N HIS A 266 -16.62 -2.13 3.13
CA HIS A 266 -17.26 -2.85 2.02
C HIS A 266 -17.18 -4.37 2.17
N LEU A 267 -16.66 -4.89 3.29
CA LEU A 267 -16.45 -6.33 3.50
C LEU A 267 -17.70 -7.17 3.23
N SER A 268 -18.85 -6.79 3.79
CA SER A 268 -20.10 -7.54 3.61
C SER A 268 -20.52 -7.62 2.13
N TRP A 269 -20.29 -6.57 1.35
CA TRP A 269 -20.55 -6.60 -0.09
C TRP A 269 -19.53 -7.47 -0.82
N LEU A 270 -18.24 -7.30 -0.53
CA LEU A 270 -17.17 -8.08 -1.13
C LEU A 270 -17.39 -9.59 -0.92
N GLU A 271 -17.69 -10.03 0.31
CA GLU A 271 -17.94 -11.43 0.63
C GLU A 271 -19.24 -11.95 0.00
N SER A 272 -20.32 -11.18 0.08
CA SER A 272 -21.61 -11.58 -0.49
C SER A 272 -21.54 -11.76 -2.01
N MET A 273 -20.78 -10.93 -2.71
CA MET A 273 -20.72 -10.95 -4.17
C MET A 273 -19.63 -11.86 -4.71
N SER A 274 -18.51 -12.02 -4.01
CA SER A 274 -17.46 -12.99 -4.37
C SER A 274 -17.82 -14.42 -3.97
N GLY A 275 -18.64 -14.59 -2.92
CA GLY A 275 -18.90 -15.88 -2.29
C GLY A 275 -17.66 -16.45 -1.61
N ARG A 276 -16.77 -15.59 -1.10
CA ARG A 276 -15.57 -15.96 -0.34
C ARG A 276 -15.62 -15.30 1.04
N ASP A 277 -15.06 -15.99 2.02
CA ASP A 277 -14.69 -15.40 3.31
C ASP A 277 -13.36 -14.67 3.09
N LEU A 278 -13.38 -13.34 3.20
CA LEU A 278 -12.24 -12.47 2.91
C LEU A 278 -11.51 -12.04 4.19
N THR A 279 -12.05 -12.43 5.34
CA THR A 279 -11.44 -12.22 6.66
C THR A 279 -11.43 -13.54 7.42
N PRO A 280 -10.80 -14.60 6.90
CA PRO A 280 -11.01 -15.96 7.43
C PRO A 280 -10.42 -16.21 8.82
N CYS A 281 -9.72 -15.23 9.38
CA CYS A 281 -9.25 -15.24 10.76
C CYS A 281 -10.22 -14.58 11.75
N TRP A 282 -11.28 -13.95 11.26
CA TRP A 282 -12.14 -13.04 12.01
C TRP A 282 -13.61 -13.37 11.77
N THR A 283 -14.37 -13.43 12.86
CA THR A 283 -15.85 -13.41 12.79
C THR A 283 -16.34 -12.10 13.42
N GLY A 284 -16.69 -11.14 12.56
CA GLY A 284 -16.96 -9.77 12.99
C GLY A 284 -15.69 -9.13 13.57
N GLY A 285 -15.72 -8.78 14.85
CA GLY A 285 -14.55 -8.21 15.55
C GLY A 285 -13.76 -9.21 16.39
N THR A 286 -14.10 -10.50 16.35
CA THR A 286 -13.49 -11.52 17.21
C THR A 286 -12.57 -12.42 16.40
N TRP A 287 -11.38 -12.69 16.93
CA TRP A 287 -10.48 -13.69 16.37
C TRP A 287 -11.11 -15.08 16.44
N ASP A 288 -11.40 -15.65 15.28
CA ASP A 288 -12.01 -16.98 15.12
C ASP A 288 -11.44 -17.64 13.86
N PRO A 289 -10.22 -18.22 13.93
CA PRO A 289 -9.49 -18.66 12.76
C PRO A 289 -10.13 -19.88 12.12
N GLY A 290 -10.74 -19.65 10.96
CA GLY A 290 -11.29 -20.68 10.09
C GLY A 290 -10.24 -21.36 9.21
N PRO A 291 -10.65 -22.36 8.40
CA PRO A 291 -9.73 -23.10 7.52
C PRO A 291 -8.99 -22.26 6.47
N GLY A 292 -9.51 -21.07 6.15
CA GLY A 292 -8.88 -20.12 5.22
C GLY A 292 -7.87 -19.18 5.90
N CYS A 293 -7.72 -19.22 7.22
CA CYS A 293 -6.80 -18.37 7.98
C CYS A 293 -5.35 -18.84 7.78
N GLY A 294 -4.74 -18.46 6.66
CA GLY A 294 -3.36 -18.79 6.32
C GLY A 294 -3.00 -18.57 4.87
N GLY A 295 -1.75 -18.90 4.52
CA GLY A 295 -1.20 -18.56 3.21
C GLY A 295 -0.84 -17.08 3.07
N PHE A 296 -0.75 -16.35 4.19
CA PHE A 296 -0.50 -14.91 4.20
C PHE A 296 0.97 -14.59 3.98
N ALA A 297 1.24 -13.45 3.39
CA ALA A 297 2.60 -12.96 3.20
C ALA A 297 3.20 -12.51 4.53
N LEU A 298 4.38 -13.03 4.83
CA LEU A 298 5.24 -12.58 5.91
C LEU A 298 6.42 -11.80 5.29
N ASN A 299 6.62 -10.56 5.72
CA ASN A 299 7.57 -9.59 5.17
C ASN A 299 7.51 -9.55 3.63
N PRO A 300 6.36 -9.17 3.04
CA PRO A 300 6.15 -9.21 1.60
C PRO A 300 7.15 -8.36 0.82
N GLU A 301 7.80 -7.39 1.45
CA GLU A 301 8.82 -6.53 0.86
C GLU A 301 10.14 -7.22 0.58
N LEU A 302 10.37 -8.42 1.13
CA LEU A 302 11.58 -9.19 0.93
C LEU A 302 11.61 -9.80 -0.48
N GLU A 303 12.66 -9.46 -1.22
CA GLU A 303 12.91 -9.92 -2.59
C GLU A 303 13.63 -11.28 -2.58
N VAL A 304 12.99 -12.28 -1.97
CA VAL A 304 13.59 -13.59 -1.73
C VAL A 304 12.77 -14.68 -2.41
N GLY A 305 13.47 -15.63 -3.02
CA GLY A 305 12.88 -16.74 -3.77
C GLY A 305 12.84 -16.46 -5.27
N THR A 306 12.06 -17.27 -5.99
CA THR A 306 11.79 -17.08 -7.42
C THR A 306 10.33 -17.38 -7.69
N TRP A 307 9.79 -16.82 -8.78
CA TRP A 307 8.41 -17.11 -9.20
C TRP A 307 8.15 -18.60 -9.44
N GLY A 308 9.15 -19.32 -9.96
CA GLY A 308 9.06 -20.77 -10.20
C GLY A 308 9.00 -21.61 -8.94
N GLU A 309 9.44 -21.07 -7.80
CA GLU A 309 9.39 -21.70 -6.47
C GLU A 309 8.30 -21.07 -5.58
N GLY A 310 7.46 -20.22 -6.17
CA GLY A 310 6.32 -19.60 -5.51
C GLY A 310 6.65 -18.46 -4.56
N CYS A 311 7.79 -17.79 -4.77
CA CYS A 311 8.20 -16.65 -3.97
C CYS A 311 8.24 -16.93 -2.45
N VAL A 312 8.60 -18.16 -2.08
CA VAL A 312 8.69 -18.62 -0.68
C VAL A 312 10.00 -18.12 -0.07
N GLY A 313 10.13 -16.80 0.07
CA GLY A 313 11.29 -16.15 0.67
C GLY A 313 10.99 -15.39 1.96
N GLY A 314 9.72 -15.08 2.20
CA GLY A 314 9.23 -14.43 3.43
C GLY A 314 8.51 -15.38 4.39
N GLY A 315 8.11 -16.57 3.92
CA GLY A 315 7.26 -17.51 4.66
C GLY A 315 5.76 -17.29 4.41
N SER A 316 4.97 -18.34 4.51
CA SER A 316 3.52 -18.24 4.72
C SER A 316 3.21 -18.89 6.05
N ILE A 317 2.56 -18.15 6.93
CA ILE A 317 2.17 -18.63 8.25
C ILE A 317 0.65 -18.55 8.31
N SER A 318 0.01 -19.65 8.72
CA SER A 318 -1.30 -19.54 9.38
C SER A 318 -1.04 -18.88 10.73
N PRO A 319 -1.51 -17.65 10.97
CA PRO A 319 -1.21 -16.96 12.22
C PRO A 319 -1.64 -17.82 13.42
N ALA A 320 -0.78 -17.90 14.43
CA ALA A 320 -1.06 -18.67 15.66
C ALA A 320 -2.09 -17.97 16.56
N GLY A 321 -2.31 -16.67 16.34
CA GLY A 321 -3.22 -15.77 17.04
C GLY A 321 -3.21 -14.39 16.39
N PRO A 322 -4.07 -13.46 16.82
CA PRO A 322 -4.06 -12.09 16.34
C PRO A 322 -2.84 -11.36 16.88
N THR A 323 -2.15 -10.62 16.01
CA THR A 323 -0.93 -9.87 16.36
C THR A 323 -1.23 -8.67 17.27
N CYS A 324 -2.47 -8.19 17.23
CA CYS A 324 -2.95 -6.97 17.87
C CYS A 324 -3.77 -7.20 19.15
N GLU A 325 -4.10 -8.45 19.51
CA GLU A 325 -4.69 -8.67 20.84
C GLU A 325 -3.56 -8.65 21.86
N ALA A 326 -3.67 -7.75 22.86
CA ALA A 326 -2.86 -7.87 24.06
C ALA A 326 -3.08 -9.28 24.63
N ASP A 327 -1.99 -10.04 24.84
CA ASP A 327 -2.06 -11.38 25.42
C ASP A 327 -2.98 -11.33 26.66
N PRO A 328 -4.15 -12.01 26.64
CA PRO A 328 -5.08 -11.95 27.76
C PRO A 328 -4.48 -12.54 29.05
N GLY A 329 -3.32 -13.21 28.94
CA GLY A 329 -2.45 -13.51 30.06
C GLY A 329 -1.09 -12.84 29.89
N GLY A 330 -0.96 -11.58 30.30
CA GLY A 330 0.35 -10.93 30.44
C GLY A 330 1.36 -11.89 31.08
N THR A 331 2.60 -11.89 30.58
CA THR A 331 3.63 -12.88 30.90
C THR A 331 3.67 -13.17 32.41
N THR A 332 3.12 -14.32 32.82
CA THR A 332 3.00 -14.66 34.23
C THR A 332 4.25 -15.40 34.67
N THR A 333 5.11 -14.73 35.42
CA THR A 333 6.30 -15.36 35.99
C THR A 333 5.97 -15.89 37.38
N THR A 334 6.06 -17.21 37.57
CA THR A 334 5.87 -17.85 38.88
C THR A 334 7.22 -18.30 39.42
N THR A 335 7.59 -17.81 40.60
CA THR A 335 8.80 -18.25 41.32
C THR A 335 8.39 -18.85 42.65
N THR A 336 9.00 -19.97 43.04
CA THR A 336 8.79 -20.57 44.37
C THR A 336 10.13 -20.77 45.05
N GLU A 337 10.34 -20.09 46.18
CA GLU A 337 11.54 -20.20 46.99
C GLU A 337 11.14 -20.24 48.48
N GLY A 338 11.73 -21.14 49.26
CA GLY A 338 11.50 -21.18 50.72
C GLY A 338 10.09 -21.58 51.19
N GLY A 339 9.16 -21.97 50.30
CA GLY A 339 7.75 -22.25 50.65
C GLY A 339 6.78 -21.11 50.35
N GLU A 340 7.31 -20.01 49.80
CA GLU A 340 6.58 -18.87 49.29
C GLU A 340 6.47 -18.98 47.76
N THR A 341 5.26 -18.84 47.22
CA THR A 341 5.00 -18.81 45.78
C THR A 341 4.59 -17.40 45.39
N THR A 342 5.39 -16.78 44.52
CA THR A 342 5.15 -15.43 44.01
C THR A 342 4.84 -15.50 42.52
N THR A 343 3.67 -14.99 42.15
CA THR A 343 3.17 -14.90 40.78
C THR A 343 3.11 -13.44 40.40
N THR A 344 3.84 -13.05 39.36
CA THR A 344 3.84 -11.67 38.85
C THR A 344 3.33 -11.66 37.42
N THR A 345 2.28 -10.88 37.17
CA THR A 345 1.72 -10.65 35.85
C THR A 345 2.25 -9.33 35.30
N GLU A 346 2.60 -9.31 34.02
CA GLU A 346 2.99 -8.09 33.32
C GLU A 346 1.81 -7.09 33.36
N GLY A 347 2.01 -5.91 33.97
CA GLY A 347 0.94 -5.02 34.44
C GLY A 347 1.08 -4.64 35.93
N GLY A 348 2.01 -5.26 36.65
CA GLY A 348 2.41 -4.84 38.00
C GLY A 348 1.58 -5.45 39.12
N GLU A 349 0.71 -6.41 38.82
CA GLU A 349 0.01 -7.20 39.82
C GLU A 349 0.90 -8.35 40.30
N THR A 350 1.24 -8.36 41.58
CA THR A 350 2.04 -9.41 42.21
C THR A 350 1.22 -10.07 43.31
N THR A 351 1.07 -11.39 43.21
CA THR A 351 0.40 -12.23 44.20
C THR A 351 1.43 -13.14 44.87
N THR A 352 1.52 -13.05 46.19
CA THR A 352 2.41 -13.88 47.02
C THR A 352 1.57 -14.77 47.92
N THR A 353 1.90 -16.06 47.96
CA THR A 353 1.27 -17.04 48.87
C THR A 353 2.32 -17.74 49.72
N GLU A 354 2.19 -17.65 51.04
CA GLU A 354 3.03 -18.36 52.01
C GLU A 354 2.14 -18.98 53.10
N GLY A 355 2.29 -20.27 53.38
CA GLY A 355 1.59 -20.92 54.49
C GLY A 355 0.05 -20.93 54.42
N GLY A 356 -0.55 -20.63 53.25
CA GLY A 356 -2.00 -20.56 53.04
C GLY A 356 -2.61 -19.16 53.14
N ASP A 357 -1.79 -18.13 53.37
CA ASP A 357 -2.20 -16.73 53.31
C ASP A 357 -1.77 -16.12 51.97
N THR A 358 -2.66 -15.37 51.32
CA THR A 358 -2.44 -14.83 49.96
C THR A 358 -2.54 -13.30 50.00
N THR A 359 -1.48 -12.62 49.56
CA THR A 359 -1.43 -11.16 49.47
C THR A 359 -1.27 -10.74 48.01
N THR A 360 -2.13 -9.84 47.54
CA THR A 360 -2.09 -9.28 46.18
C THR A 360 -1.78 -7.78 46.23
N THR A 361 -0.84 -7.34 45.40
CA THR A 361 -0.43 -5.93 45.29
C THR A 361 -0.59 -5.49 43.84
N GLY A 362 -1.47 -4.51 43.57
CA GLY A 362 -1.75 -4.00 42.23
C GLY A 362 -0.99 -2.71 41.90
N GLY A 363 -0.37 -2.64 40.73
CA GLY A 363 0.24 -1.43 40.18
C GLY A 363 -0.81 -0.50 39.56
N GLY A 364 -1.48 0.31 40.38
CA GLY A 364 -2.39 1.34 39.90
C GLY A 364 -1.67 2.63 39.51
N THR A 365 -1.79 3.05 38.24
CA THR A 365 -1.42 4.39 37.78
C THR A 365 -2.25 5.43 38.54
N THR A 366 -1.60 6.23 39.39
CA THR A 366 -2.27 7.24 40.20
C THR A 366 -2.62 8.49 39.39
N THR A 367 -3.91 8.77 39.23
CA THR A 367 -4.44 10.14 39.07
C THR A 367 -5.26 10.52 40.30
N GLY A 368 -4.66 11.34 41.16
CA GLY A 368 -5.32 12.33 42.01
C GLY A 368 -6.47 11.91 42.95
N GLY A 369 -6.13 11.76 44.24
CA GLY A 369 -6.90 12.39 45.33
C GLY A 369 -7.80 11.47 46.19
N GLY A 370 -7.51 11.45 47.49
CA GLY A 370 -8.51 11.18 48.53
C GLY A 370 -8.30 9.90 49.34
N THR A 371 -7.66 10.03 50.50
CA THR A 371 -7.68 9.02 51.57
C THR A 371 -9.11 8.71 51.98
N THR A 372 -9.55 7.44 51.94
CA THR A 372 -10.69 6.97 52.74
C THR A 372 -10.47 5.55 53.24
N THR A 373 -10.62 5.41 54.55
CA THR A 373 -10.59 4.16 55.31
C THR A 373 -11.99 3.52 55.26
N THR A 374 -12.05 2.21 55.13
CA THR A 374 -13.30 1.43 55.13
C THR A 374 -13.92 1.31 56.53
N THR A 375 -15.24 1.46 56.61
CA THR A 375 -16.13 0.76 57.56
C THR A 375 -17.49 0.59 56.90
N GLY A 376 -18.04 -0.63 56.93
CA GLY A 376 -19.33 -0.98 56.35
C GLY A 376 -20.54 -0.52 57.18
N ASP A 377 -21.72 -0.62 56.56
CA ASP A 377 -22.93 -1.26 57.09
C ASP A 377 -24.10 -1.06 56.11
N ASP A 378 -25.01 -2.03 56.11
CA ASP A 378 -26.26 -2.10 55.34
C ASP A 378 -27.21 -0.90 55.59
N GLU A 379 -27.99 -0.48 54.57
CA GLU A 379 -29.46 -0.52 54.57
C GLU A 379 -30.13 0.22 53.38
N VAL A 380 -31.40 -0.15 53.20
CA VAL A 380 -32.38 0.02 52.12
C VAL A 380 -32.94 1.45 51.94
N GLY A 381 -33.35 1.76 50.70
CA GLY A 381 -34.33 2.81 50.33
C GLY A 381 -33.82 3.70 49.18
N GLY A 382 -34.51 4.00 48.09
CA GLY A 382 -35.92 4.00 47.79
C GLY A 382 -36.28 5.33 47.12
N ASP A 383 -36.78 5.25 45.88
CA ASP A 383 -37.65 6.21 45.17
C ASP A 383 -37.08 7.31 44.25
N GLU A 384 -37.94 7.63 43.28
CA GLU A 384 -37.81 8.08 41.90
C GLU A 384 -37.47 9.57 41.67
N SER A 385 -36.97 9.90 40.46
CA SER A 385 -37.63 10.87 39.55
C SER A 385 -36.88 11.09 38.23
N ALA A 386 -37.69 11.25 37.17
CA ALA A 386 -37.38 11.35 35.76
C ALA A 386 -36.68 12.66 35.30
N GLY A 387 -36.02 12.59 34.14
CA GLY A 387 -35.50 13.76 33.43
C GLY A 387 -34.90 13.40 32.06
N THR A 388 -35.72 13.58 31.02
CA THR A 388 -35.50 13.36 29.57
C THR A 388 -34.30 14.08 28.95
N GLY A 389 -33.60 13.42 28.02
CA GLY A 389 -32.68 14.05 27.07
C GLY A 389 -32.33 13.09 25.92
N SER A 390 -32.71 13.47 24.70
CA SER A 390 -32.83 12.64 23.50
C SER A 390 -31.50 12.30 22.83
N ASP A 391 -31.42 11.06 22.35
CA ASP A 391 -30.29 10.40 21.68
C ASP A 391 -30.69 10.07 20.23
N PRO A 392 -29.84 10.29 19.19
CA PRO A 392 -30.08 9.75 17.87
C PRO A 392 -29.18 8.54 17.56
N GLY A 393 -29.77 7.34 17.67
CA GLY A 393 -29.83 6.39 16.56
C GLY A 393 -28.65 5.44 16.34
N GLN A 394 -28.53 4.43 17.21
CA GLN A 394 -27.84 3.16 16.93
C GLN A 394 -28.54 2.38 15.80
N TRP A 395 -27.75 1.81 14.88
CA TRP A 395 -28.18 0.90 13.84
C TRP A 395 -28.13 -0.55 14.37
N VAL A 396 -29.26 -1.24 14.36
CA VAL A 396 -29.39 -2.67 14.69
C VAL A 396 -29.88 -3.39 13.42
N PRO A 397 -29.22 -4.46 12.95
CA PRO A 397 -29.68 -5.18 11.77
C PRO A 397 -30.77 -6.20 12.15
N ASP A 398 -31.95 -6.05 11.58
CA ASP A 398 -33.02 -7.05 11.65
C ASP A 398 -32.74 -8.19 10.67
N SER A 399 -32.57 -9.39 11.23
CA SER A 399 -32.62 -10.67 10.52
C SER A 399 -34.07 -11.05 10.21
N SER A 400 -34.49 -10.99 8.95
CA SER A 400 -35.59 -11.84 8.44
C SER A 400 -35.60 -11.87 6.90
N GLY A 401 -35.37 -13.06 6.35
CA GLY A 401 -35.39 -13.31 4.91
C GLY A 401 -36.78 -13.40 4.29
N CYS A 402 -36.78 -13.34 2.96
CA CYS A 402 -37.79 -13.69 1.92
C CYS A 402 -37.73 -12.56 0.86
N GLY A 403 -37.63 -12.76 -0.45
CA GLY A 403 -37.68 -13.91 -1.34
C GLY A 403 -37.71 -13.35 -2.78
N CYS A 404 -37.23 -14.12 -3.75
CA CYS A 404 -37.06 -13.71 -5.14
C CYS A 404 -38.39 -13.30 -5.82
N ALA A 405 -38.36 -12.21 -6.59
CA ALA A 405 -39.28 -11.99 -7.71
C ALA A 405 -38.60 -11.13 -8.78
N ALA A 406 -38.50 -11.70 -9.98
CA ALA A 406 -38.04 -11.03 -11.19
C ALA A 406 -39.05 -9.97 -11.65
N GLY A 407 -38.56 -8.80 -12.08
CA GLY A 407 -39.33 -7.76 -12.76
C GLY A 407 -38.49 -7.19 -13.90
N GLU A 408 -39.02 -7.29 -15.12
CA GLU A 408 -38.47 -6.76 -16.38
C GLU A 408 -38.38 -5.21 -16.38
N PRO A 409 -37.52 -4.60 -17.22
CA PRO A 409 -37.14 -3.20 -17.09
C PRO A 409 -38.17 -2.24 -17.67
N ASP A 410 -38.59 -1.25 -16.87
CA ASP A 410 -39.47 -0.17 -17.29
C ASP A 410 -38.63 0.94 -17.95
N SER A 411 -38.79 1.06 -19.26
CA SER A 411 -38.23 2.11 -20.10
C SER A 411 -39.09 3.36 -20.00
N ASP A 412 -38.65 4.39 -19.27
CA ASP A 412 -38.97 5.81 -19.57
C ASP A 412 -38.42 6.77 -18.49
N ARG A 413 -37.21 7.31 -18.70
CA ARG A 413 -36.82 8.66 -18.24
C ARG A 413 -35.87 9.33 -19.24
N PRO A 414 -36.09 10.63 -19.59
CA PRO A 414 -35.33 11.33 -20.61
C PRO A 414 -33.94 11.74 -20.11
N GLY A 415 -32.97 11.65 -21.02
CA GLY A 415 -31.54 11.77 -20.77
C GLY A 415 -31.09 13.06 -20.09
N ARG A 416 -30.21 12.87 -19.10
CA ARG A 416 -29.26 13.86 -18.63
C ARG A 416 -27.87 13.32 -18.95
N ALA A 417 -27.23 13.91 -19.95
CA ALA A 417 -25.82 13.68 -20.25
C ALA A 417 -24.99 14.25 -19.11
N TRP A 418 -24.31 13.38 -18.36
CA TRP A 418 -23.24 13.73 -17.42
C TRP A 418 -22.07 12.77 -17.61
N SER A 419 -20.93 13.40 -17.85
CA SER A 419 -19.53 13.02 -17.77
C SER A 419 -19.21 11.73 -17.01
N GLY A 420 -19.10 10.61 -17.74
CA GLY A 420 -18.27 9.47 -17.32
C GLY A 420 -16.93 9.60 -18.02
N LEU A 421 -15.87 9.98 -17.29
CA LEU A 421 -14.51 9.96 -17.81
C LEU A 421 -14.02 8.50 -17.80
N GLY A 422 -14.18 7.82 -18.93
CA GLY A 422 -13.31 6.69 -19.29
C GLY A 422 -11.94 7.27 -19.65
N LEU A 423 -10.91 6.92 -18.88
CA LEU A 423 -9.56 7.47 -19.01
C LEU A 423 -8.84 6.78 -20.18
N LEU A 424 -8.63 7.49 -21.29
CA LEU A 424 -7.83 7.02 -22.44
C LEU A 424 -6.41 7.60 -22.36
N LEU A 425 -5.38 6.75 -22.45
CA LEU A 425 -3.98 7.11 -22.18
C LEU A 425 -3.12 7.15 -23.46
N VAL A 426 -3.20 8.17 -24.33
CA VAL A 426 -2.47 8.22 -25.61
C VAL A 426 -1.00 8.66 -25.46
N LEU A 427 -0.01 7.79 -25.78
CA LEU A 427 1.42 8.15 -25.80
C LEU A 427 2.04 8.18 -27.20
N GLY A 428 2.28 9.38 -27.74
CA GLY A 428 2.97 9.61 -29.01
C GLY A 428 4.46 9.28 -29.01
N ALA A 429 4.92 8.40 -29.91
CA ALA A 429 6.35 8.19 -30.19
C ALA A 429 6.80 8.85 -31.51
N ALA A 430 7.79 9.74 -31.46
CA ALA A 430 8.52 10.16 -32.67
C ALA A 430 10.02 10.38 -32.43
N ALA A 431 10.81 9.30 -32.61
CA ALA A 431 12.24 9.38 -32.89
C ALA A 431 12.50 8.90 -34.33
N THR A 432 12.48 9.81 -35.30
CA THR A 432 12.93 9.50 -36.68
C THR A 432 14.41 9.81 -36.85
N ARG A 433 15.25 8.75 -36.89
CA ARG A 433 16.65 8.84 -37.33
C ARG A 433 16.69 9.14 -38.84
N ARG A 434 17.11 10.35 -39.22
CA ARG A 434 17.57 10.66 -40.59
C ARG A 434 18.90 9.95 -40.85
N GLN A 435 18.89 8.87 -41.62
CA GLN A 435 20.09 8.37 -42.29
C GLN A 435 20.46 9.30 -43.45
N GLY A 436 21.58 10.01 -43.31
CA GLY A 436 22.21 10.75 -44.40
C GLY A 436 22.80 9.77 -45.43
N ARG A 437 22.18 9.71 -46.61
CA ARG A 437 22.70 8.93 -47.74
C ARG A 437 23.59 9.83 -48.60
N SER A 438 24.86 9.44 -48.68
CA SER A 438 25.93 10.05 -49.47
C SER A 438 25.55 10.18 -50.96
N LEU A 439 25.75 11.38 -51.50
CA LEU A 439 25.84 11.67 -52.93
C LEU A 439 27.18 11.16 -53.48
N ARG A 440 27.14 10.30 -54.49
CA ARG A 440 28.18 10.19 -55.52
C ARG A 440 27.50 10.02 -56.87
N ALA A 441 27.63 11.04 -57.70
CA ALA A 441 27.43 10.98 -59.13
C ALA A 441 28.80 10.91 -59.80
N SER A 442 28.96 9.96 -60.72
CA SER A 442 29.91 9.95 -61.83
C SER A 442 29.25 9.18 -62.96
#